data_AF-E9DZ20-F1
#
_entry.id   AF-E9DZ20-F1
#
_cell.length_a   1.000
_cell.length_b   1.000
_cell.length_c   1.000
_cell.angle_alpha   90.00
_cell.angle_beta   90.00
_cell.angle_gamma   90.00
#
_symmetry.space_group_name_H-M   'P 1'
#
loop_
_entity.id
_entity.type
_entity.pdbx_description
1 polymer ?
#
loop_
_entity_poly.entity_id
_entity_poly.type
_entity_poly.pdbx_seq_one_letter_code
_entity_poly.pdbx_strand_id
1 'polypeptide(L)'
;MEAARLIDQFPCLVIRGICDYADSHKNKQWQGYTAIAAAAYAKDLLCRIPLESVVAKKKIGDILSGIYKFVKKQLVITKEQLKA
;
A
#
# COMPACT_ATOMS: atom_id res chain seq x y z
N MET A 1 6.21 -7.86 10.19
CA MET A 1 4.99 -7.09 10.53
C MET A 1 5.08 -5.73 9.84
N GLU A 2 4.77 -5.72 8.55
CA GLU A 2 5.08 -4.64 7.60
C GLU A 2 3.84 -3.79 7.29
N ALA A 3 2.65 -4.38 7.44
CA ALA A 3 1.39 -3.80 7.00
C ALA A 3 0.85 -2.66 7.90
N ALA A 4 1.17 -2.68 9.19
CA ALA A 4 0.63 -1.72 10.16
C ALA A 4 0.92 -0.25 9.80
N ARG A 5 2.04 0.01 9.10
CA ARG A 5 2.43 1.36 8.70
C ARG A 5 1.84 1.80 7.35
N LEU A 6 1.31 0.87 6.56
CA LEU A 6 0.80 1.16 5.21
C LEU A 6 -0.67 1.60 5.24
N ILE A 7 -1.45 1.07 6.17
CA ILE A 7 -2.91 1.32 6.28
C ILE A 7 -3.21 2.80 6.51
N ASP A 8 -2.39 3.50 7.30
CA ASP A 8 -2.59 4.92 7.61
C ASP A 8 -2.11 5.87 6.50
N GLN A 9 -1.36 5.36 5.51
CA GLN A 9 -0.68 6.19 4.52
C GLN A 9 -1.43 6.28 3.19
N PHE A 10 -2.17 5.24 2.81
CA PHE A 10 -2.94 5.23 1.56
C PHE A 10 -4.03 4.15 1.59
N PRO A 11 -5.10 4.31 0.78
CA PRO A 11 -6.12 3.26 0.62
C PRO A 11 -5.47 1.97 0.13
N CYS A 12 -5.46 0.95 0.99
CA CYS A 12 -4.86 -0.34 0.69
C CYS A 12 -5.66 -1.48 1.32
N LEU A 13 -5.52 -2.67 0.74
CA LEU A 13 -6.06 -3.92 1.27
C LEU A 13 -4.89 -4.83 1.60
N VAL A 14 -4.85 -5.33 2.84
CA VAL A 14 -3.79 -6.22 3.31
C VAL A 14 -4.30 -7.66 3.28
N ILE A 15 -3.55 -8.54 2.61
CA ILE A 15 -3.81 -9.97 2.58
C ILE A 15 -2.63 -10.66 3.28
N ARG A 16 -2.90 -11.36 4.38
CA ARG A 16 -1.87 -12.01 5.20
C ARG A 16 -2.31 -13.42 5.62
N GLY A 17 -1.40 -14.38 5.48
CA GLY A 17 -1.57 -15.72 6.05
C GLY A 17 -1.14 -15.76 7.53
N ILE A 18 -1.84 -16.55 8.34
CA ILE A 18 -1.53 -16.75 9.76
C ILE A 18 -0.49 -17.85 9.90
N CYS A 19 0.73 -17.52 10.31
CA CYS A 19 1.87 -18.45 10.36
C CYS A 19 2.36 -18.84 11.75
N ASP A 20 1.86 -18.18 12.80
CA ASP A 20 2.15 -18.52 14.19
C ASP A 20 0.95 -18.11 15.08
N TYR A 21 0.97 -18.55 16.34
CA TYR A 21 -0.07 -18.27 17.32
C TYR A 21 0.18 -16.99 18.14
N ALA A 22 1.18 -16.19 17.77
CA ALA A 22 1.63 -15.03 18.54
C ALA A 22 1.95 -15.32 20.02
N ASP A 23 2.31 -16.56 20.35
CA ASP A 23 2.76 -16.99 21.68
C ASP A 23 4.29 -17.15 21.72
N SER A 24 4.81 -17.70 22.82
CA SER A 24 6.25 -18.00 22.94
C SER A 24 6.74 -19.07 21.96
N HIS A 25 5.84 -19.89 21.41
CA HIS A 25 6.18 -21.01 20.53
C HIS A 25 6.17 -20.56 19.06
N LYS A 26 7.24 -19.87 18.65
CA LYS A 26 7.40 -19.48 17.25
C LYS A 26 7.57 -20.70 16.34
N ASN A 27 6.60 -20.94 15.47
CA ASN A 27 6.70 -21.97 14.44
C ASN A 27 6.98 -21.35 13.06
N LYS A 28 8.22 -21.45 12.58
CA LYS A 28 8.61 -20.91 11.27
C LYS A 28 8.22 -21.80 10.08
N GLN A 29 7.86 -23.06 10.32
CA GLN A 29 7.59 -24.02 9.24
C GLN A 29 6.37 -23.62 8.40
N TRP A 30 5.37 -22.99 9.03
CA TRP A 30 4.13 -22.58 8.38
C TRP A 30 4.25 -21.31 7.54
N GLN A 31 5.38 -20.58 7.62
CA GLN A 31 5.56 -19.32 6.87
C GLN A 31 5.49 -19.53 5.36
N GLY A 32 6.08 -20.61 4.83
CA GLY A 32 6.01 -20.92 3.40
C GLY A 32 4.59 -21.21 2.93
N TYR A 33 3.88 -22.08 3.66
CA TYR A 33 2.49 -22.45 3.35
C TYR A 33 1.54 -21.24 3.40
N THR A 34 1.70 -20.40 4.42
CA THR A 34 0.83 -19.24 4.62
C THR A 34 1.12 -18.12 3.62
N ALA A 35 2.38 -17.96 3.20
CA ALA A 35 2.76 -17.05 2.13
C ALA A 35 2.11 -17.46 0.79
N ILE A 36 2.19 -18.74 0.41
CA ILE A 36 1.58 -19.21 -0.83
C ILE A 36 0.05 -19.15 -0.78
N ALA A 37 -0.57 -19.47 0.35
CA ALA A 37 -2.02 -19.36 0.53
C ALA A 37 -2.50 -17.90 0.40
N ALA A 38 -1.80 -16.96 1.03
CA ALA A 38 -2.10 -15.53 0.91
C ALA A 38 -1.93 -15.03 -0.53
N ALA A 39 -0.89 -15.46 -1.24
CA ALA A 39 -0.66 -15.10 -2.64
C ALA A 39 -1.72 -15.69 -3.58
N ALA A 40 -2.11 -16.95 -3.36
CA ALA A 40 -3.16 -17.61 -4.13
C ALA A 40 -4.52 -16.90 -3.95
N TYR A 41 -4.87 -16.54 -2.71
CA TYR A 41 -6.08 -15.76 -2.44
C TYR A 41 -6.02 -14.37 -3.08
N ALA A 42 -4.88 -13.68 -3.00
CA ALA A 42 -4.70 -12.38 -3.66
C ALA A 42 -4.92 -12.48 -5.17
N LYS A 43 -4.40 -13.52 -5.82
CA LYS A 43 -4.63 -13.77 -7.25
C LYS A 43 -6.12 -13.99 -7.55
N ASP A 44 -6.79 -14.87 -6.81
CA ASP A 44 -8.22 -15.14 -7.02
C ASP A 44 -9.07 -13.88 -6.84
N LEU A 45 -8.79 -13.10 -5.80
CA LEU A 45 -9.46 -11.82 -5.56
C LEU A 45 -9.27 -10.85 -6.72
N LEU A 46 -8.05 -10.70 -7.23
CA LEU A 46 -7.77 -9.83 -8.38
C LEU A 46 -8.53 -10.27 -9.63
N CYS A 47 -8.69 -11.58 -9.86
CA CYS A 47 -9.48 -12.11 -10.96
C CYS A 47 -10.97 -11.79 -10.87
N ARG A 48 -11.49 -11.45 -9.67
CA ARG A 48 -12.89 -11.05 -9.46
C ARG A 48 -13.13 -9.54 -9.58
N ILE A 49 -12.08 -8.74 -9.71
CA ILE A 49 -12.18 -7.29 -9.83
C ILE A 49 -12.26 -6.92 -11.33
N PRO A 50 -13.33 -6.25 -11.80
CA PRO A 50 -13.45 -5.85 -13.20
C PRO A 50 -12.31 -4.91 -13.60
N LEU A 51 -11.65 -5.17 -14.74
CA LEU A 51 -10.50 -4.39 -15.19
C LEU A 51 -10.87 -2.94 -15.48
N GLU A 52 -12.09 -2.70 -15.97
CA GLU A 52 -12.64 -1.37 -16.25
C GLU A 52 -12.66 -0.51 -14.98
N SER A 53 -12.99 -1.12 -13.84
CA SER A 53 -13.02 -0.47 -12.54
C SER A 53 -11.63 -0.10 -12.01
N VAL A 54 -10.57 -0.73 -12.53
CA VAL A 54 -9.17 -0.49 -12.16
C VAL A 54 -8.58 0.59 -13.06
N VAL A 55 -8.80 0.50 -14.38
CA VAL A 55 -8.27 1.46 -15.36
C VAL A 55 -8.88 2.85 -15.16
N ALA A 56 -10.14 2.93 -14.73
CA ALA A 56 -10.79 4.21 -14.42
C ALA A 56 -10.21 4.93 -13.18
N LYS A 57 -9.47 4.23 -12.31
CA LYS A 57 -8.86 4.82 -11.11
C LYS A 57 -7.48 5.41 -11.44
N LYS A 58 -7.19 6.59 -10.88
CA LYS A 58 -5.86 7.20 -10.97
C LYS A 58 -4.85 6.35 -10.23
N LYS A 59 -3.66 6.14 -10.82
CA LYS A 59 -2.57 5.43 -10.15
C LYS A 59 -2.08 6.27 -8.98
N ILE A 60 -1.65 5.61 -7.91
CA ILE A 60 -1.09 6.29 -6.74
C ILE A 60 0.12 7.16 -7.13
N GLY A 61 0.94 6.72 -8.09
CA GLY A 61 2.07 7.49 -8.62
C GLY A 61 1.66 8.82 -9.25
N ASP A 62 0.51 8.86 -9.95
CA ASP A 62 -0.01 10.08 -10.56
C ASP A 62 -0.48 11.07 -9.49
N ILE A 63 -1.14 10.55 -8.45
CA ILE A 63 -1.59 11.34 -7.29
C ILE A 63 -0.39 11.92 -6.55
N LEU A 64 0.61 11.09 -6.23
CA LEU A 64 1.83 11.50 -5.53
C LEU A 64 2.64 12.53 -6.33
N SER A 65 2.74 12.35 -7.64
CA SER A 65 3.38 13.33 -8.53
C SER A 65 2.66 14.68 -8.50
N GLY A 66 1.32 14.67 -8.51
CA GLY A 66 0.50 15.88 -8.36
C GLY A 66 0.75 16.60 -7.03
N ILE A 67 0.74 15.86 -5.92
CA ILE A 67 1.03 16.39 -4.58
C ILE A 67 2.44 16.97 -4.52
N TYR A 68 3.44 16.26 -5.03
CA TYR A 68 4.83 16.74 -5.04
C TYR A 68 4.97 18.06 -5.81
N LYS A 69 4.37 18.16 -7.00
CA LYS A 69 4.37 19.41 -7.78
C LYS A 69 3.69 20.55 -7.03
N PHE A 70 2.57 20.27 -6.38
CA PHE A 70 1.83 21.25 -5.58
C PHE A 70 2.69 21.77 -4.42
N VAL A 71 3.26 20.87 -3.62
CA VAL A 71 4.13 21.22 -2.48
C VAL A 71 5.36 22.02 -2.94
N LYS A 72 6.01 21.58 -4.03
CA LYS A 72 7.17 22.29 -4.59
C LYS A 72 6.80 23.70 -5.04
N LYS A 73 5.64 23.88 -5.69
CA LYS A 73 5.15 25.20 -6.11
C LYS A 73 4.90 26.11 -4.91
N GLN A 74 4.26 25.61 -3.86
CA GLN A 74 4.02 26.37 -2.63
C GLN A 74 5.33 26.80 -1.97
N LEU A 75 6.30 25.91 -1.87
CA LEU A 75 7.64 26.19 -1.31
C LEU A 75 8.38 27.32 -2.05
N VAL A 76 8.22 27.41 -3.38
CA VAL A 76 8.81 28.50 -4.17
C VAL A 76 8.13 29.83 -3.84
N ILE A 77 6.79 29.84 -3.79
CA ILE A 77 6.01 31.04 -3.47
C ILE A 77 6.35 31.56 -2.07
N THR A 78 6.42 30.69 -1.06
CA THR A 78 6.76 31.13 0.31
C THR A 78 8.18 31.70 0.39
N LYS A 79 9.13 31.12 -0.36
CA LYS A 79 10.51 31.64 -0.43
C LYS A 79 10.61 33.00 -1.12
N GLU A 80 9.74 33.29 -2.09
CA GLU A 80 9.67 34.60 -2.75
C GLU A 80 9.03 35.64 -1.82
N GLN A 81 7.98 35.28 -1.08
CA GLN A 81 7.34 36.16 -0.10
C GLN A 81 8.22 36.48 1.11
N LEU A 82 9.10 35.56 1.52
CA LEU A 82 10.08 35.77 2.61
C LEU A 82 11.32 36.58 2.19
N LYS A 83 11.49 36.88 0.91
CA LYS A 83 12.59 37.68 0.36
C LYS A 83 12.20 39.15 0.10
N ALA A 84 10.94 39.50 0.31
CA ALA A 84 10.42 40.87 0.29
C ALA A 84 10.27 41.39 1.72
#